data_AF-A0A8W7PQW7-F1
#
_entry.id   AF-A0A8W7PQW7-F1
#
_cell.length_a   1.000
_cell.length_b   1.000
_cell.length_c   1.000
_cell.angle_alpha   90.00
_cell.angle_beta   90.00
_cell.angle_gamma   90.00
#
_symmetry.space_group_name_H-M   'P 1'
#
loop_
_entity.id
_entity.type
_entity.pdbx_description
1 polymer ?
#
loop_
_entity_poly.entity_id
_entity_poly.type
_entity_poly.pdbx_seq_one_letter_code
_entity_poly.pdbx_strand_id
1 'polypeptide(L)'
;AFFSYSVRAFDGAVQKVLLSRWVDGCEVYRKPPTERIVRLFYDPVIKYSKISSCPYKAGQTIMLNVTPSMLPVPSFVPESGFLIENKGYTKAGADIIYETRWYGRLVRMFNVDKTI
;
A
#
# COMPACT_ATOMS: atom_id res chain seq x y z
N ALA A 1 11.48 -1.07 -0.31
CA ALA A 1 10.36 -1.15 -1.27
C ALA A 1 10.04 0.25 -1.79
N PHE A 2 9.66 0.37 -3.06
CA PHE A 2 9.13 1.58 -3.65
C PHE A 2 7.62 1.44 -3.81
N PHE A 3 6.87 2.47 -3.45
CA PHE A 3 5.43 2.56 -3.62
C PHE A 3 5.08 3.86 -4.34
N SER A 4 4.20 3.77 -5.34
CA SER A 4 3.56 4.94 -5.96
C SER A 4 2.05 4.79 -5.98
N TYR A 5 1.37 5.93 -5.83
CA TYR A 5 -0.06 6.09 -6.04
C TYR A 5 -0.26 7.15 -7.11
N SER A 6 -0.91 6.75 -8.20
CA SER A 6 -1.27 7.61 -9.32
C SER A 6 -2.78 7.78 -9.40
N VAL A 7 -3.21 9.02 -9.62
CA VAL A 7 -4.59 9.33 -9.99
C VAL A 7 -4.75 9.08 -11.48
N ARG A 8 -5.86 8.43 -11.85
CA ARG A 8 -6.26 8.14 -13.24
C ARG A 8 -7.60 8.79 -13.53
N ALA A 9 -7.64 9.63 -14.56
CA ALA A 9 -8.84 10.31 -15.04
C ALA A 9 -9.14 9.93 -16.50
N PHE A 10 -10.38 10.16 -16.93
CA PHE A 10 -10.86 9.89 -18.30
C PHE A 10 -10.51 8.46 -18.77
N ASP A 11 -10.89 7.46 -17.97
CA ASP A 11 -10.58 6.03 -18.19
C ASP A 11 -9.10 5.70 -18.44
N GLY A 12 -8.21 6.52 -17.88
CA GLY A 12 -6.76 6.30 -17.95
C GLY A 12 -6.07 7.07 -19.06
N ALA A 13 -6.78 7.92 -19.82
CA ALA A 13 -6.15 8.86 -20.76
C ALA A 13 -5.22 9.85 -20.02
N VAL A 14 -5.50 10.14 -18.75
CA VAL A 14 -4.63 10.90 -17.87
C VAL A 14 -4.22 10.04 -16.69
N GLN A 15 -2.91 9.89 -16.48
CA GLN A 15 -2.32 9.23 -15.31
C GLN A 15 -1.24 10.14 -14.71
N LYS A 16 -1.41 10.52 -13.44
CA LYS A 16 -0.46 11.40 -12.73
C LYS A 16 -0.12 10.84 -11.36
N VAL A 17 1.17 10.72 -11.07
CA VAL A 17 1.66 10.33 -9.75
C VAL A 17 1.30 11.42 -8.75
N LEU A 18 0.49 11.06 -7.75
CA LEU A 18 0.12 11.95 -6.64
C LEU A 18 1.08 11.78 -5.46
N LEU A 19 1.56 10.55 -5.26
CA LEU A 19 2.45 10.19 -4.17
C LEU A 19 3.40 9.09 -4.62
N SER A 20 4.67 9.20 -4.26
CA SER A 20 5.64 8.12 -4.41
C SER A 20 6.67 8.14 -3.29
N ARG A 21 6.96 7.00 -2.68
CA ARG A 21 7.88 6.91 -1.54
C ARG A 21 8.68 5.61 -1.57
N TRP A 22 9.92 5.72 -1.12
CA TRP A 22 10.72 4.58 -0.70
C TRP A 22 10.45 4.31 0.77
N VAL A 23 10.27 3.04 1.10
CA VAL A 23 10.01 2.56 2.46
C VAL A 23 10.92 1.35 2.70
N ASP A 24 11.73 1.41 3.76
CA ASP A 24 12.40 0.22 4.26
C ASP A 24 11.39 -0.62 5.04
N GLY A 25 10.96 -1.74 4.44
CA GLY A 25 9.97 -2.62 5.05
C GLY A 25 10.45 -3.20 6.38
N CYS A 26 11.75 -3.46 6.54
CA CYS A 26 12.28 -3.96 7.79
C CYS A 26 12.35 -2.89 8.86
N GLU A 27 12.64 -1.65 8.50
CA GLU A 27 12.59 -0.53 9.43
C GLU A 27 11.17 -0.30 9.95
N VAL A 28 10.17 -0.32 9.07
CA VAL A 28 8.75 -0.14 9.41
C VAL A 28 8.25 -1.16 10.43
N TYR A 29 8.67 -2.43 10.32
CA TYR A 29 8.23 -3.46 11.28
C TYR A 29 9.13 -3.57 12.51
N ARG A 30 10.30 -2.93 12.53
CA ARG A 30 11.15 -2.83 13.74
C ARG A 30 10.72 -1.70 14.65
N LYS A 31 10.29 -0.57 14.08
CA LYS A 31 9.84 0.61 14.83
C LYS A 31 8.66 1.27 14.12
N PRO A 32 7.67 1.81 14.87
CA PRO A 32 6.56 2.52 14.26
C PRO A 32 7.04 3.64 13.32
N PRO A 33 6.50 3.74 12.10
CA PRO A 33 6.88 4.77 11.15
C PRO A 33 6.48 6.16 11.66
N THR A 34 7.32 7.15 11.38
CA THR A 34 7.07 8.57 11.69
C THR A 34 6.31 9.27 10.56
N GLU A 35 6.51 8.83 9.32
CA GLU A 35 5.80 9.36 8.15
C GLU A 35 4.32 8.95 8.23
N ARG A 36 3.43 9.95 8.13
CA ARG A 36 2.01 9.79 8.43
C ARG A 36 1.32 8.85 7.46
N ILE A 37 1.66 8.89 6.17
CA ILE A 37 1.03 8.02 5.17
C ILE A 37 1.42 6.56 5.40
N VAL A 38 2.69 6.26 5.64
CA VAL A 38 3.12 4.89 5.99
C VAL A 38 2.44 4.43 7.28
N ARG A 39 2.30 5.33 8.27
CA ARG A 39 1.62 5.01 9.52
C ARG A 39 0.14 4.66 9.36
N LEU A 40 -0.58 5.33 8.45
CA LEU A 40 -1.98 5.01 8.15
C LEU A 40 -2.18 3.55 7.72
N PHE A 41 -1.21 2.97 7.00
CA PHE A 41 -1.23 1.56 6.62
C PHE A 41 -0.65 0.65 7.70
N TYR A 42 0.38 1.10 8.41
CA TYR A 42 1.04 0.34 9.47
C TYR A 42 0.12 0.05 10.65
N ASP A 43 -0.59 1.05 11.16
CA ASP A 43 -1.36 0.94 12.42
C ASP A 43 -2.45 -0.15 12.35
N PRO A 44 -3.29 -0.27 11.30
CA PRO A 44 -4.22 -1.39 11.16
C PRO A 44 -3.51 -2.73 11.01
N VAL A 45 -2.42 -2.78 10.24
CA VAL A 45 -1.69 -4.01 9.94
C VAL A 45 -1.10 -4.63 11.21
N ILE A 46 -0.38 -3.86 12.03
CA ILE A 46 0.19 -4.37 13.30
C ILE A 46 -0.88 -4.71 14.34
N LYS A 47 -2.03 -4.01 14.30
CA LYS A 47 -3.14 -4.24 15.23
C LYS A 47 -3.86 -5.57 14.97
N TYR A 48 -4.07 -5.93 13.71
CA TYR A 48 -4.89 -7.09 13.35
C TYR A 48 -4.07 -8.30 12.86
N SER A 49 -2.81 -8.11 12.48
CA SER A 49 -1.93 -9.15 11.94
C SER A 49 -0.83 -9.55 12.92
N LYS A 50 -0.27 -10.76 12.74
CA LYS A 50 0.91 -11.22 13.48
C LYS A 50 2.12 -11.15 12.56
N ILE A 51 2.89 -10.07 12.68
CA ILE A 51 4.09 -9.83 11.89
C ILE A 51 5.30 -9.93 12.81
N SER A 52 6.20 -10.86 12.48
CA SER A 52 7.50 -10.95 13.14
C SER A 52 8.42 -9.81 12.73
N SER A 53 9.30 -9.38 13.63
CA SER A 53 10.32 -8.38 13.33
C SER A 53 11.40 -8.93 12.38
N CYS A 54 11.95 -8.07 11.51
CA CYS A 54 13.08 -8.40 10.64
C CYS A 54 14.37 -8.67 11.43
N PRO A 55 15.28 -9.55 10.93
CA PRO A 55 15.29 -10.13 9.58
C PRO A 55 14.44 -11.40 9.43
N TYR A 56 13.81 -11.56 8.27
CA TYR A 56 13.04 -12.76 7.93
C TYR A 56 13.95 -13.88 7.42
N LYS A 57 13.78 -15.10 7.95
CA LYS A 57 14.48 -16.29 7.48
C LYS A 57 13.74 -16.92 6.29
N ALA A 58 14.47 -17.68 5.47
CA ALA A 58 13.84 -18.48 4.43
C ALA A 58 12.82 -19.46 5.06
N GLY A 59 11.63 -19.56 4.45
CA GLY A 59 10.52 -20.39 4.96
C GLY A 59 9.68 -19.75 6.07
N GLN A 60 10.04 -18.57 6.56
CA GLN A 60 9.23 -17.84 7.54
C GLN A 60 7.98 -17.24 6.88
N THR A 61 6.81 -17.55 7.43
CA THR A 61 5.53 -17.05 6.93
C THR A 61 5.04 -15.85 7.73
N ILE A 62 4.53 -14.84 7.03
CA ILE A 62 3.87 -13.68 7.64
C ILE A 62 2.38 -13.80 7.34
N MET A 63 1.54 -13.71 8.38
CA MET A 63 0.09 -13.75 8.22
C MET A 63 -0.46 -12.33 8.32
N LEU A 64 -1.03 -11.84 7.22
CA LEU A 64 -1.76 -10.58 7.16
C LEU A 64 -3.24 -10.86 7.39
N ASN A 65 -3.79 -10.28 8.45
CA ASN A 65 -5.20 -10.39 8.79
C ASN A 65 -5.83 -9.00 8.77
N VAL A 66 -5.85 -8.42 7.56
CA VAL A 66 -6.44 -7.10 7.30
C VAL A 66 -7.33 -7.20 6.08
N THR A 67 -8.48 -6.51 6.13
CA THR A 67 -9.34 -6.31 4.97
C THR A 67 -9.17 -4.89 4.43
N PRO A 68 -9.45 -4.63 3.14
CA PRO A 68 -9.39 -3.28 2.59
C PRO A 68 -10.24 -2.25 3.36
N SER A 69 -11.36 -2.68 3.95
CA SER A 69 -12.24 -1.83 4.78
C SER A 69 -11.60 -1.34 6.09
N MET A 70 -10.52 -1.96 6.55
CA MET A 70 -9.78 -1.54 7.75
C MET A 70 -8.74 -0.45 7.43
N LEU A 71 -8.42 -0.23 6.15
CA LEU A 71 -7.41 0.74 5.74
C LEU A 71 -8.06 2.11 5.53
N PRO A 72 -7.63 3.15 6.27
CA PRO A 72 -8.18 4.48 6.11
C PRO A 72 -7.78 5.06 4.75
N VAL A 73 -8.76 5.62 4.03
CA VAL A 73 -8.49 6.39 2.80
C VAL A 73 -8.11 7.81 3.20
N PRO A 74 -6.91 8.31 2.84
CA PRO A 74 -6.50 9.67 3.17
C PRO A 74 -7.38 10.71 2.47
N SER A 75 -7.65 11.83 3.14
CA SER A 75 -8.54 12.89 2.62
C SER A 75 -8.05 13.61 1.37
N PHE A 76 -6.75 13.57 1.09
CA PHE A 76 -6.17 14.16 -0.12
C PHE A 76 -6.42 13.32 -1.38
N VAL A 77 -6.88 12.08 -1.22
CA VAL A 77 -7.11 11.17 -2.33
C VAL A 77 -8.47 11.47 -2.95
N PRO A 78 -8.54 11.89 -4.23
CA PRO A 78 -9.80 12.25 -4.87
C PRO A 78 -10.61 11.03 -5.30
N GLU A 79 -11.92 11.23 -5.44
CA GLU A 79 -12.84 10.27 -6.08
C GLU A 79 -12.47 10.11 -7.57
N SER A 80 -11.68 9.09 -7.88
CA SER A 80 -11.04 8.92 -9.18
C SER A 80 -10.61 7.47 -9.41
N GLY A 81 -10.29 7.14 -10.67
CA GLY A 81 -9.52 5.93 -10.93
C GLY A 81 -8.13 6.04 -10.32
N PHE A 82 -7.50 4.92 -9.97
CA PHE A 82 -6.15 4.93 -9.46
C PHE A 82 -5.31 3.77 -9.99
N LEU A 83 -4.00 3.94 -9.89
CA LEU A 83 -2.99 2.90 -10.02
C LEU A 83 -2.07 2.97 -8.80
N ILE A 84 -1.93 1.84 -8.11
CA ILE A 84 -0.89 1.63 -7.13
C ILE A 84 0.18 0.75 -7.76
N GLU A 85 1.44 1.19 -7.71
CA GLU A 85 2.58 0.34 -8.05
C GLU A 85 3.42 0.08 -6.81
N ASN A 86 3.80 -1.17 -6.60
CA ASN A 86 4.69 -1.55 -5.52
C ASN A 86 5.82 -2.41 -6.06
N LYS A 87 7.05 -2.03 -5.73
CA LYS A 87 8.25 -2.77 -6.08
C LYS A 87 9.02 -3.09 -4.81
N GLY A 88 9.13 -4.37 -4.52
CA GLY A 88 9.96 -4.88 -3.44
C GLY A 88 11.38 -5.11 -3.93
N TYR A 89 12.36 -4.72 -3.11
CA TYR A 89 13.77 -4.98 -3.39
C TYR A 89 14.43 -5.64 -2.17
N THR A 90 15.43 -6.46 -2.42
CA THR A 90 16.36 -7.00 -1.41
C THR A 90 17.79 -6.52 -1.69
N LYS A 91 18.75 -6.86 -0.80
CA LYS A 91 20.17 -6.48 -0.88
C LYS A 91 20.39 -5.00 -1.21
N ALA A 92 19.78 -4.11 -0.41
CA ALA A 92 19.87 -2.66 -0.55
C ALA A 92 19.44 -2.10 -1.94
N GLY A 93 18.49 -2.77 -2.62
CA GLY A 93 17.94 -2.27 -3.88
C GLY A 93 18.44 -2.98 -5.14
N ALA A 94 19.39 -3.92 -4.99
CA ALA A 94 20.00 -4.61 -6.13
C ALA A 94 19.05 -5.60 -6.82
N ASP A 95 18.25 -6.34 -6.04
CA ASP A 95 17.45 -7.45 -6.55
C ASP A 95 15.96 -7.18 -6.32
N ILE A 96 15.16 -7.22 -7.40
CA ILE A 96 13.69 -7.13 -7.31
C ILE A 96 13.14 -8.46 -6.80
N ILE A 97 12.40 -8.42 -5.70
CA ILE A 97 11.72 -9.61 -5.13
C ILE A 97 10.28 -9.74 -5.62
N TYR A 98 9.62 -8.61 -5.90
CA TYR A 98 8.28 -8.59 -6.47
C TYR A 98 7.98 -7.23 -7.12
N GLU A 99 7.11 -7.23 -8.12
CA GLU A 99 6.48 -6.04 -8.69
C GLU A 99 4.98 -6.31 -8.81
N THR A 100 4.16 -5.42 -8.25
CA THR A 100 2.70 -5.51 -8.33
C THR A 100 2.10 -4.19 -8.77
N ARG A 101 1.00 -4.28 -9.52
CA ARG A 101 0.22 -3.14 -10.00
C ARG A 101 -1.25 -3.36 -9.71
N TRP A 102 -1.87 -2.44 -8.98
CA TRP A 102 -3.27 -2.55 -8.60
C TRP A 102 -4.05 -1.38 -9.19
N TYR A 103 -5.06 -1.71 -9.98
CA TYR A 103 -5.97 -0.73 -10.56
C TYR A 103 -7.30 -0.76 -9.82
N GLY A 104 -7.89 0.41 -9.65
CA GLY A 104 -9.21 0.51 -9.05
C GLY A 104 -9.81 1.89 -9.25
N ARG A 105 -10.95 2.11 -8.62
CA ARG A 105 -11.64 3.41 -8.59
C ARG A 105 -12.12 3.66 -7.17
N LEU A 106 -11.89 4.87 -6.68
CA LEU A 106 -12.50 5.34 -5.45
C LEU A 106 -13.81 6.00 -5.81
N VAL A 107 -14.87 5.54 -5.16
CA VAL A 107 -16.23 6.09 -5.24
C VAL A 107 -16.70 6.36 -3.82
N ARG A 108 -17.50 7.41 -3.64
CA ARG A 108 -18.18 7.61 -2.35
C ARG A 108 -19.10 6.44 -2.07
N MET A 109 -19.21 6.05 -0.80
CA MET A 109 -20.00 4.88 -0.38
C MET A 109 -21.48 4.95 -0.82
N PHE A 110 -22.04 6.16 -0.94
CA PHE A 110 -23.41 6.37 -1.44
C PHE A 110 -23.57 6.07 -2.96
N ASN A 111 -22.46 6.09 -3.72
CA ASN A 111 -22.41 5.84 -5.15
C ASN A 111 -21.98 4.41 -5.50
N VAL A 112 -21.76 3.55 -4.49
CA VAL A 112 -21.39 2.15 -4.71
C VAL A 112 -22.62 1.40 -5.20
N ASP A 113 -22.52 0.80 -6.39
CA ASP A 113 -23.51 -0.15 -6.87
C ASP A 113 -23.50 -1.39 -5.96
N LYS A 114 -24.61 -1.62 -5.26
CA LYS A 114 -24.75 -2.70 -4.26
C LYS A 114 -25.10 -4.04 -4.90
N THR A 115 -25.18 -4.11 -6.23
CA THR A 115 -25.68 -5.27 -6.99
C THR A 115 -24.57 -6.22 -7.47
N ILE A 116 -23.38 -6.17 -6.86
CA ILE A 116 -22.26 -7.09 -7.12
C ILE A 116 -22.39 -8.35 -6.26
#